data_AF-A0A2H0HQA4-F1
#
_entry.id   AF-A0A2H0HQA4-F1
#
_cell.length_a   1.000
_cell.length_b   1.000
_cell.length_c   1.000
_cell.angle_alpha   90.00
_cell.angle_beta   90.00
_cell.angle_gamma   90.00
#
_symmetry.space_group_name_H-M   'P 1'
#
loop_
_entity.id
_entity.type
_entity.pdbx_description
1 polymer ?
#
loop_
_entity_poly.entity_id
_entity_poly.type
_entity_poly.pdbx_seq_one_letter_code
_entity_poly.pdbx_strand_id
1 'polypeptide(L)'
;MATRNAKAAVGSRDEQPNGVDFDRSGWFAYWLPLHVVDGLLLLLLVVVVSASIARHRGAVARSVLLGSALVISAALFLPSSLLVAVVGADALAALESVAGTYAWTLAAAAHFIAFVWLALVLWTLRPDLCGPKAIAVMVILAVAAELMQGLSTDRSTRRDDIGVNLVGVWVGLVLAVVIAALRGWRCGCRHCGEGCRSARPEPKTLPSRVRRRGIVE
;
A
#
# COMPACT_ATOMS: atom_id res chain seq x y z
N MET A 1 -36.93 -49.12 1.23
CA MET A 1 -35.58 -49.72 1.04
C MET A 1 -35.28 -49.73 -0.45
N ALA A 2 -34.47 -48.78 -0.93
CA ALA A 2 -33.93 -48.80 -2.29
C ALA A 2 -32.60 -48.04 -2.27
N THR A 3 -31.52 -48.80 -2.18
CA THR A 3 -30.13 -48.35 -2.31
C THR A 3 -29.83 -48.11 -3.79
N ARG A 4 -29.65 -46.84 -4.19
CA ARG A 4 -29.12 -46.49 -5.53
C ARG A 4 -27.68 -46.02 -5.42
N ASN A 5 -26.84 -46.80 -6.07
CA ASN A 5 -25.41 -46.68 -6.24
C ASN A 5 -25.00 -45.34 -6.89
N ALA A 6 -24.26 -44.51 -6.15
CA ALA A 6 -23.48 -43.42 -6.74
C ALA A 6 -22.10 -43.97 -7.11
N LYS A 7 -22.02 -44.53 -8.32
CA LYS A 7 -20.81 -45.07 -8.92
C LYS A 7 -19.93 -43.91 -9.39
N ALA A 8 -18.73 -43.86 -8.83
CA ALA A 8 -17.53 -43.15 -9.25
C ALA A 8 -17.58 -42.49 -10.64
N ALA A 9 -17.62 -41.16 -10.66
CA ALA A 9 -17.05 -40.35 -11.74
C ALA A 9 -15.69 -39.85 -11.24
N VAL A 10 -14.70 -40.76 -11.22
CA VAL A 10 -13.28 -40.41 -11.13
C VAL A 10 -12.93 -39.83 -12.50
N GLY A 11 -13.05 -38.51 -12.61
CA GLY A 11 -12.58 -37.76 -13.76
C GLY A 11 -11.09 -38.01 -13.92
N SER A 12 -10.74 -38.48 -15.11
CA SER A 12 -9.37 -38.58 -15.61
C SER A 12 -8.63 -37.27 -15.34
N ARG A 13 -7.62 -37.33 -14.47
CA ARG A 13 -6.55 -36.33 -14.46
C ARG A 13 -5.98 -36.31 -15.87
N ASP A 14 -6.22 -35.22 -16.58
CA ASP A 14 -5.49 -34.90 -17.80
C ASP A 14 -4.00 -34.87 -17.44
N GLU A 15 -3.29 -35.92 -17.83
CA GLU A 15 -1.83 -35.91 -17.96
C GLU A 15 -1.49 -34.75 -18.88
N GLN A 16 -1.00 -33.67 -18.30
CA GLN A 16 -0.49 -32.52 -19.02
C GLN A 16 0.81 -32.97 -19.71
N PRO A 17 0.88 -33.14 -21.05
CA PRO A 17 1.97 -33.83 -21.73
C PRO A 17 3.24 -32.99 -21.91
N ASN A 18 3.42 -31.94 -21.10
CA ASN A 18 4.54 -31.00 -21.21
C ASN A 18 5.41 -31.05 -19.95
N GLY A 19 5.77 -32.27 -19.54
CA GLY A 19 6.83 -32.53 -18.56
C GLY A 19 8.18 -32.09 -19.12
N VAL A 20 8.42 -30.78 -19.15
CA VAL A 20 9.77 -30.24 -19.24
C VAL A 20 10.42 -30.59 -17.91
N ASP A 21 11.32 -31.56 -17.94
CA ASP A 21 12.07 -32.06 -16.79
C ASP A 21 13.05 -30.96 -16.33
N PHE A 22 12.53 -30.02 -15.54
CA PHE A 22 13.27 -28.86 -15.03
C PHE A 22 14.35 -29.27 -14.00
N ASP A 23 14.39 -30.53 -13.55
CA ASP A 23 15.20 -30.93 -12.39
C ASP A 23 16.70 -31.19 -12.70
N ARG A 24 17.19 -30.91 -13.93
CA ARG A 24 18.51 -31.42 -14.36
C ARG A 24 19.52 -30.47 -14.99
N SER A 25 19.23 -29.19 -15.18
CA SER A 25 20.22 -28.23 -15.68
C SER A 25 20.60 -27.25 -14.56
N GLY A 26 21.89 -26.96 -14.41
CA GLY A 26 22.45 -26.15 -13.32
C GLY A 26 22.09 -24.66 -13.33
N TRP A 27 20.87 -24.28 -13.74
CA TRP A 27 20.37 -22.89 -13.71
C TRP A 27 19.92 -22.45 -12.31
N PHE A 28 19.64 -23.38 -11.38
CA PHE A 28 19.36 -23.07 -9.96
C PHE A 28 20.46 -22.23 -9.29
N ALA A 29 21.73 -22.43 -9.68
CA ALA A 29 22.85 -21.68 -9.12
C ALA A 29 22.87 -20.19 -9.53
N TYR A 30 22.29 -19.84 -10.68
CA TYR A 30 22.15 -18.45 -11.14
C TYR A 30 20.80 -17.83 -10.78
N TRP A 31 19.81 -18.64 -10.41
CA TRP A 31 18.48 -18.20 -9.98
C TRP A 31 18.45 -17.62 -8.56
N LEU A 32 19.18 -18.23 -7.62
CA LEU A 32 19.28 -17.74 -6.25
C LEU A 32 19.72 -16.26 -6.12
N PRO A 33 20.79 -15.80 -6.82
CA PRO A 33 21.24 -14.42 -6.68
C PRO A 33 20.25 -13.39 -7.26
N LEU A 34 19.47 -13.72 -8.29
CA LEU A 34 18.53 -12.75 -8.89
C LEU A 34 17.38 -12.41 -7.94
N HIS A 35 16.75 -13.40 -7.29
CA HIS A 35 15.67 -13.12 -6.33
C HIS A 35 16.13 -12.37 -5.09
N VAL A 36 17.37 -12.63 -4.64
CA VAL A 36 17.96 -11.88 -3.53
C VAL A 36 18.17 -10.42 -3.93
N VAL A 37 18.64 -10.16 -5.15
CA VAL A 37 18.81 -8.80 -5.68
C VAL A 37 17.46 -8.09 -5.77
N ASP A 38 16.41 -8.73 -6.32
CA ASP A 38 15.08 -8.13 -6.43
C ASP A 38 14.48 -7.80 -5.06
N GLY A 39 14.59 -8.73 -4.11
CA GLY A 39 14.13 -8.52 -2.73
C GLY A 39 14.88 -7.38 -2.03
N LEU A 40 16.20 -7.28 -2.21
CA LEU A 40 17.01 -6.21 -1.65
C LEU A 40 16.71 -4.85 -2.29
N LEU A 41 16.53 -4.79 -3.60
CA LEU A 41 16.15 -3.57 -4.31
C LEU A 41 14.79 -3.07 -3.87
N LEU A 42 13.82 -3.98 -3.72
CA LEU A 42 12.48 -3.62 -3.24
C LEU A 42 12.51 -3.17 -1.78
N LEU A 43 13.26 -3.85 -0.91
CA LEU A 43 13.46 -3.42 0.47
C LEU A 43 14.10 -2.03 0.54
N LEU A 44 15.15 -1.79 -0.26
CA LEU A 44 15.81 -0.50 -0.34
C LEU A 44 14.83 0.59 -0.80
N LEU A 45 14.03 0.32 -1.84
CA LEU A 45 13.01 1.23 -2.33
C LEU A 45 11.99 1.58 -1.24
N VAL A 46 11.47 0.57 -0.53
CA VAL A 46 10.52 0.76 0.58
C VAL A 46 11.12 1.62 1.67
N VAL A 47 12.38 1.38 2.05
CA VAL A 47 13.08 2.16 3.08
C VAL A 47 13.28 3.60 2.63
N VAL A 48 13.76 3.83 1.39
CA VAL A 48 14.01 5.17 0.85
C VAL A 48 12.71 5.96 0.73
N VAL A 49 11.65 5.36 0.19
CA VAL A 49 10.34 6.01 0.04
C VAL A 49 9.74 6.32 1.41
N SER A 50 9.76 5.35 2.33
CA SER A 50 9.26 5.53 3.71
C SER A 50 10.03 6.62 4.47
N ALA A 51 11.35 6.63 4.37
CA ALA A 51 12.20 7.67 4.97
C ALA A 51 11.94 9.05 4.34
N SER A 52 11.79 9.11 3.01
CA SER A 52 11.42 10.35 2.29
C SER A 52 10.02 10.84 2.64
N ILE A 53 9.09 9.94 2.96
CA ILE A 53 7.77 10.29 3.48
C ILE A 53 7.88 10.77 4.94
N ALA A 54 8.76 10.18 5.74
CA ALA A 54 8.82 10.45 7.17
C ALA A 54 9.83 11.55 7.60
N ARG A 55 10.64 12.09 6.68
CA ARG A 55 11.72 13.06 6.98
C ARG A 55 11.25 14.32 7.71
N HIS A 56 10.05 14.81 7.44
CA HIS A 56 9.49 16.03 8.06
C HIS A 56 8.60 15.76 9.28
N ARG A 57 8.66 14.56 9.86
CA ARG A 57 7.79 14.13 10.96
C ARG A 57 8.58 13.89 12.24
N GLY A 58 7.87 14.02 13.38
CA GLY A 58 8.41 13.66 14.69
C GLY A 58 8.75 12.17 14.79
N ALA A 59 9.64 11.81 15.71
CA ALA A 59 10.20 10.47 15.83
C ALA A 59 9.12 9.37 15.90
N VAL A 60 8.05 9.57 16.66
CA VAL A 60 6.95 8.60 16.79
C VAL A 60 6.27 8.32 15.44
N ALA A 61 5.84 9.37 14.73
CA ALA A 61 5.18 9.20 13.44
C ALA A 61 6.11 8.58 12.39
N ARG A 62 7.40 8.90 12.45
CA ARG A 62 8.43 8.29 11.60
C ARG A 62 8.58 6.80 11.88
N SER A 63 8.68 6.39 13.15
CA SER A 63 8.77 4.98 13.53
C SER A 63 7.52 4.21 13.14
N VAL A 64 6.33 4.78 13.31
CA VAL A 64 5.07 4.13 12.90
C VAL A 64 5.00 3.96 11.37
N LEU A 65 5.35 4.99 10.60
CA LEU A 65 5.37 4.92 9.13
C LEU A 65 6.37 3.86 8.64
N LEU A 66 7.62 3.93 9.12
CA LEU A 66 8.67 3.02 8.70
C LEU A 66 8.37 1.58 9.14
N GLY A 67 7.96 1.39 10.40
CA GLY A 67 7.60 0.08 10.93
C GLY A 67 6.42 -0.54 10.18
N SER A 68 5.37 0.25 9.90
CA SER A 68 4.22 -0.21 9.10
C SER A 68 4.62 -0.65 7.70
N ALA A 69 5.46 0.16 7.03
CA ALA A 69 5.94 -0.17 5.69
C ALA A 69 6.77 -1.45 5.70
N LEU A 70 7.68 -1.61 6.66
CA LEU A 70 8.50 -2.82 6.79
C LEU A 70 7.66 -4.06 7.11
N VAL A 71 6.69 -3.97 8.01
CA VAL A 71 5.79 -5.09 8.35
C VAL A 71 4.94 -5.48 7.16
N ILE A 72 4.37 -4.51 6.44
CA ILE A 72 3.60 -4.78 5.22
C ILE A 72 4.50 -5.44 4.17
N SER A 73 5.68 -4.87 3.90
CA SER A 73 6.61 -5.45 2.92
C SER A 73 7.03 -6.87 3.30
N ALA A 74 7.31 -7.12 4.58
CA ALA A 74 7.56 -8.48 5.04
C ALA A 74 6.34 -9.37 4.77
N ALA A 75 5.13 -8.98 5.17
CA ALA A 75 3.93 -9.79 4.96
C ALA A 75 3.65 -10.11 3.48
N LEU A 76 4.01 -9.22 2.56
CA LEU A 76 3.73 -9.37 1.12
C LEU A 76 4.81 -10.12 0.34
N PHE A 77 6.07 -10.04 0.78
CA PHE A 77 7.21 -10.58 0.03
C PHE A 77 7.93 -11.71 0.76
N LEU A 78 7.58 -12.00 2.02
CA LEU A 78 8.20 -13.09 2.76
C LEU A 78 7.74 -14.45 2.16
N PRO A 79 8.67 -15.38 1.89
CA PRO A 79 8.33 -16.74 1.48
C PRO A 79 7.32 -17.38 2.42
N SER A 80 6.37 -18.14 1.86
CA SER A 80 5.30 -18.79 2.65
C SER A 80 5.84 -19.68 3.76
N SER A 81 6.98 -20.36 3.56
CA SER A 81 7.64 -21.16 4.59
C SER A 81 8.10 -20.34 5.80
N LEU A 82 8.68 -19.16 5.55
CA LEU A 82 9.08 -18.22 6.61
C LEU A 82 7.86 -17.57 7.26
N LEU A 83 6.81 -17.28 6.47
CA LEU A 83 5.54 -16.76 7.01
C LEU A 83 4.90 -17.78 7.96
N VAL A 84 4.86 -19.07 7.60
CA VAL A 84 4.40 -20.16 8.47
C VAL A 84 5.29 -20.28 9.71
N ALA A 85 6.60 -20.13 9.58
CA ALA A 85 7.52 -20.21 10.72
C ALA A 85 7.31 -19.05 11.73
N VAL A 86 6.96 -17.85 11.25
CA VAL A 86 6.76 -16.67 12.09
C VAL A 86 5.34 -16.59 12.67
N VAL A 87 4.32 -16.84 11.85
CA VAL A 87 2.90 -16.67 12.21
C VAL A 87 2.31 -17.95 12.79
N GLY A 88 2.83 -19.12 12.39
CA GLY A 88 2.30 -20.43 12.71
C GLY A 88 1.31 -20.94 11.66
N ALA A 89 1.33 -22.25 11.41
CA ALA A 89 0.47 -22.90 10.41
C ALA A 89 -1.02 -22.74 10.74
N ASP A 90 -1.41 -22.91 12.01
CA ASP A 90 -2.81 -22.83 12.44
C ASP A 90 -3.39 -21.42 12.26
N ALA A 91 -2.60 -20.39 12.58
CA ALA A 91 -3.00 -19.01 12.37
C ALA A 91 -3.13 -18.68 10.88
N LEU A 92 -2.24 -19.20 10.04
CA LEU A 92 -2.32 -19.01 8.59
C LEU A 92 -3.56 -19.71 8.01
N ALA A 93 -3.87 -20.93 8.46
CA ALA A 93 -5.07 -21.66 8.06
C ALA A 93 -6.36 -20.96 8.51
N ALA A 94 -6.38 -20.38 9.72
CA ALA A 94 -7.50 -19.58 10.19
C ALA A 94 -7.70 -18.32 9.32
N LEU A 95 -6.61 -17.61 8.97
CA LEU A 95 -6.67 -16.46 8.07
C LEU A 95 -7.15 -16.85 6.66
N GLU A 96 -6.69 -17.99 6.15
CA GLU A 96 -7.12 -18.52 4.86
C GLU A 96 -8.61 -18.89 4.87
N SER A 97 -9.11 -19.50 5.96
CA SER A 97 -10.53 -19.76 6.15
C SER A 97 -11.37 -18.48 6.17
N VAL A 98 -10.88 -17.42 6.84
CA VAL A 98 -11.57 -16.12 6.85
C VAL A 98 -11.57 -15.51 5.44
N ALA A 99 -10.44 -15.53 4.73
CA ALA A 99 -10.36 -15.04 3.36
C ALA A 99 -11.31 -15.80 2.41
N GLY A 100 -11.40 -17.12 2.57
CA GLY A 100 -12.28 -17.99 1.80
C GLY A 100 -13.77 -17.66 1.97
N THR A 101 -14.18 -17.09 3.11
CA THR A 101 -15.56 -16.62 3.34
C THR A 101 -15.97 -15.52 2.36
N TYR A 102 -15.01 -14.75 1.85
CA TYR A 102 -15.22 -13.66 0.89
C TYR A 102 -14.81 -14.04 -0.54
N ALA A 103 -14.57 -15.34 -0.80
CA ALA A 103 -14.01 -15.83 -2.05
C ALA A 103 -12.66 -15.16 -2.41
N TRP A 104 -11.89 -14.74 -1.40
CA TRP A 104 -10.58 -14.16 -1.59
C TRP A 104 -9.48 -15.19 -1.32
N THR A 105 -8.37 -15.05 -2.02
CA THR A 105 -7.13 -15.72 -1.64
C THR A 105 -6.54 -15.03 -0.40
N LEU A 106 -5.73 -15.75 0.37
CA LEU A 106 -5.01 -15.17 1.50
C LEU A 106 -4.15 -13.98 1.08
N ALA A 107 -3.51 -14.05 -0.09
CA ALA A 107 -2.71 -12.96 -0.64
C ALA A 107 -3.55 -11.71 -0.97
N ALA A 108 -4.73 -11.88 -1.58
CA ALA A 108 -5.65 -10.78 -1.87
C ALA A 108 -6.14 -10.12 -0.57
N ALA A 109 -6.48 -10.91 0.44
CA ALA A 109 -6.86 -10.40 1.76
C ALA A 109 -5.72 -9.62 2.43
N ALA A 110 -4.48 -10.14 2.35
CA ALA A 110 -3.29 -9.47 2.90
C ALA A 110 -3.04 -8.11 2.21
N HIS A 111 -3.13 -8.04 0.88
CA HIS A 111 -3.03 -6.77 0.17
C HIS A 111 -4.13 -5.79 0.56
N PHE A 112 -5.38 -6.25 0.58
CA PHE A 112 -6.51 -5.43 0.98
C PHE A 112 -6.26 -4.79 2.35
N ILE A 113 -5.89 -5.60 3.35
CA ILE A 113 -5.57 -5.12 4.71
C ILE A 113 -4.38 -4.16 4.70
N ALA A 114 -3.32 -4.47 3.94
CA ALA A 114 -2.14 -3.61 3.82
C ALA A 114 -2.50 -2.22 3.25
N PHE A 115 -3.34 -2.15 2.21
CA PHE A 115 -3.77 -0.88 1.62
C PHE A 115 -4.75 -0.11 2.51
N VAL A 116 -5.64 -0.80 3.23
CA VAL A 116 -6.48 -0.18 4.27
C VAL A 116 -5.61 0.47 5.34
N TRP A 117 -4.64 -0.27 5.87
CA TRP A 117 -3.74 0.22 6.91
C TRP A 117 -2.88 1.38 6.41
N LEU A 118 -2.28 1.26 5.23
CA LEU A 118 -1.40 2.28 4.68
C LEU A 118 -2.16 3.59 4.39
N ALA A 119 -3.38 3.50 3.84
CA ALA A 119 -4.24 4.67 3.65
C ALA A 119 -4.53 5.35 5.00
N LEU A 120 -4.88 4.57 6.01
CA LEU A 120 -5.17 5.06 7.36
C LEU A 120 -3.96 5.77 7.99
N VAL A 121 -2.78 5.14 7.95
CA VAL A 121 -1.54 5.68 8.50
C VAL A 121 -1.10 6.93 7.75
N LEU A 122 -1.13 6.94 6.42
CA LEU A 122 -0.74 8.11 5.65
C LEU A 122 -1.70 9.28 5.89
N TRP A 123 -3.01 9.03 5.88
CA TRP A 123 -3.99 10.10 6.13
C TRP A 123 -3.86 10.70 7.54
N THR A 124 -3.62 9.87 8.56
CA THR A 124 -3.54 10.33 9.95
C THR A 124 -2.19 10.96 10.31
N LEU A 125 -1.08 10.44 9.78
CA LEU A 125 0.27 10.87 10.15
C LEU A 125 0.91 11.86 9.15
N ARG A 126 0.33 12.02 7.95
CA ARG A 126 0.79 12.97 6.91
C ARG A 126 -0.31 13.97 6.53
N PRO A 127 -0.65 14.93 7.43
CA PRO A 127 -1.61 15.99 7.11
C PRO A 127 -1.24 16.85 5.89
N ASP A 128 0.04 16.88 5.50
CA ASP A 128 0.52 17.59 4.30
C ASP A 128 0.21 16.85 2.99
N LEU A 129 -0.06 15.54 3.07
CA LEU A 129 -0.50 14.71 1.96
C LEU A 129 -2.03 14.56 1.92
N CYS A 130 -2.82 15.06 2.87
CA CYS A 130 -4.26 14.85 2.86
C CYS A 130 -4.96 15.31 1.55
N GLY A 131 -6.12 14.71 1.27
CA GLY A 131 -6.92 15.03 0.09
C GLY A 131 -6.36 14.41 -1.19
N PRO A 132 -6.34 15.15 -2.33
CA PRO A 132 -5.96 14.58 -3.63
C PRO A 132 -4.54 14.01 -3.69
N LYS A 133 -3.59 14.57 -2.92
CA LYS A 133 -2.20 14.10 -2.90
C LYS A 133 -2.09 12.70 -2.31
N ALA A 134 -2.75 12.42 -1.18
CA ALA A 134 -2.77 11.11 -0.55
C ALA A 134 -3.45 10.12 -1.48
N ILE A 135 -4.58 10.50 -2.08
CA ILE A 135 -5.28 9.64 -3.06
C ILE A 135 -4.33 9.29 -4.21
N ALA A 136 -3.65 10.27 -4.80
CA ALA A 136 -2.70 10.03 -5.90
C ALA A 136 -1.55 9.09 -5.49
N VAL A 137 -0.94 9.32 -4.32
CA VAL A 137 0.12 8.45 -3.78
C VAL A 137 -0.40 7.03 -3.58
N MET A 138 -1.58 6.85 -2.97
CA MET A 138 -2.14 5.54 -2.72
C MET A 138 -2.50 4.79 -4.01
N VAL A 139 -3.04 5.49 -5.02
CA VAL A 139 -3.33 4.90 -6.33
C VAL A 139 -2.04 4.46 -7.02
N ILE A 140 -1.00 5.30 -7.01
CA ILE A 140 0.31 4.95 -7.58
C ILE A 140 0.87 3.72 -6.88
N LEU A 141 0.79 3.65 -5.55
CA LEU A 141 1.27 2.48 -4.78
C LEU A 141 0.44 1.22 -5.07
N ALA A 142 -0.88 1.34 -5.21
CA ALA A 142 -1.75 0.22 -5.57
C ALA A 142 -1.41 -0.40 -6.93
N VAL A 143 -1.11 0.46 -7.92
CA VAL A 143 -0.68 0.02 -9.25
C VAL A 143 0.75 -0.52 -9.21
N ALA A 144 1.66 0.15 -8.50
CA ALA A 144 3.06 -0.27 -8.40
C ALA A 144 3.19 -1.64 -7.70
N ALA A 145 2.36 -1.93 -6.70
CA ALA A 145 2.36 -3.23 -6.03
C ALA A 145 2.04 -4.37 -7.00
N GLU A 146 1.04 -4.19 -7.89
CA GLU A 146 0.72 -5.18 -8.92
C GLU A 146 1.83 -5.30 -9.95
N LEU A 147 2.38 -4.17 -10.43
CA LEU A 147 3.51 -4.17 -11.36
C LEU A 147 4.70 -4.94 -10.79
N MET A 148 5.00 -4.76 -9.50
CA MET A 148 6.08 -5.49 -8.84
C MET A 148 5.80 -6.99 -8.74
N GLN A 149 4.55 -7.41 -8.55
CA GLN A 149 4.21 -8.83 -8.61
C GLN A 149 4.29 -9.41 -10.01
N GLY A 150 3.96 -8.61 -11.02
CA GLY A 150 4.15 -8.98 -12.43
C GLY A 150 5.60 -9.17 -12.83
N LEU A 151 6.54 -8.55 -12.12
CA LEU A 151 7.97 -8.79 -12.29
C LEU A 151 8.45 -10.05 -11.58
N SER A 152 7.65 -10.63 -10.67
CA SER A 152 7.97 -11.91 -10.04
C SER A 152 7.62 -13.05 -11.00
N THR A 153 8.53 -13.99 -11.17
CA THR A 153 8.38 -15.13 -12.09
C THR A 153 7.27 -16.09 -11.69
N ASP A 154 6.83 -16.04 -10.43
CA ASP A 154 5.92 -17.03 -9.83
C ASP A 154 4.45 -16.58 -9.83
N ARG A 155 4.16 -15.36 -10.32
CA ARG A 155 2.78 -14.83 -10.39
C ARG A 155 2.48 -14.19 -11.73
N SER A 156 1.31 -14.51 -12.28
CA SER A 156 0.73 -13.77 -13.40
C SER A 156 -0.01 -12.55 -12.87
N THR A 157 0.21 -11.38 -13.48
CA THR A 157 -0.56 -10.17 -13.18
C THR A 157 -2.03 -10.41 -13.47
N ARG A 158 -2.91 -10.12 -12.50
CA ARG A 158 -4.36 -10.18 -12.70
C ARG A 158 -4.91 -8.78 -12.48
N ARG A 159 -5.65 -8.26 -13.46
CA ARG A 159 -6.29 -6.94 -13.36
C ARG A 159 -7.18 -6.82 -12.11
N ASP A 160 -7.74 -7.93 -11.66
CA ASP A 160 -8.60 -8.02 -10.49
C ASP A 160 -7.85 -7.65 -9.19
N ASP A 161 -6.55 -7.90 -9.11
CA ASP A 161 -5.74 -7.63 -7.91
C ASP A 161 -5.51 -6.12 -7.70
N ILE A 162 -5.38 -5.35 -8.79
CA ILE A 162 -5.41 -3.87 -8.73
C ILE A 162 -6.74 -3.39 -8.13
N GLY A 163 -7.85 -4.02 -8.52
CA GLY A 163 -9.17 -3.71 -7.99
C GLY A 163 -9.23 -3.88 -6.48
N VAL A 164 -8.76 -5.02 -5.97
CA VAL A 164 -8.70 -5.30 -4.53
C VAL A 164 -7.86 -4.25 -3.78
N ASN A 165 -6.69 -3.91 -4.32
CA ASN A 165 -5.82 -2.87 -3.74
C ASN A 165 -6.53 -1.52 -3.65
N LEU A 166 -7.19 -1.09 -4.74
CA LEU A 166 -7.91 0.18 -4.79
C LEU A 166 -9.13 0.21 -3.85
N VAL A 167 -9.84 -0.91 -3.70
CA VAL A 167 -10.92 -1.02 -2.71
C VAL A 167 -10.35 -0.90 -1.29
N GLY A 168 -9.20 -1.51 -1.01
CA GLY A 168 -8.49 -1.36 0.26
C GLY A 168 -8.10 0.09 0.56
N VAL A 169 -7.56 0.79 -0.44
CA VAL A 169 -7.27 2.24 -0.35
C VAL A 169 -8.53 3.02 0.02
N TRP A 170 -9.63 2.78 -0.69
CA TRP A 170 -10.89 3.48 -0.45
C TRP A 170 -11.43 3.25 0.96
N VAL A 171 -11.48 2.00 1.42
CA VAL A 171 -11.93 1.64 2.76
C VAL A 171 -11.05 2.30 3.82
N GLY A 172 -9.73 2.26 3.67
CA GLY A 172 -8.81 2.90 4.61
C GLY A 172 -8.95 4.42 4.66
N LEU A 173 -9.19 5.08 3.52
CA LEU A 173 -9.46 6.52 3.45
C LEU A 173 -10.77 6.88 4.17
N VAL A 174 -11.85 6.11 3.94
CA VAL A 174 -13.13 6.32 4.63
C VAL A 174 -12.96 6.18 6.14
N LEU A 175 -12.30 5.12 6.60
CA LEU A 175 -11.99 4.92 8.01
C LEU A 175 -11.18 6.08 8.60
N ALA A 176 -10.17 6.56 7.87
CA ALA A 176 -9.35 7.67 8.32
C ALA A 176 -10.15 8.97 8.47
N VAL A 177 -11.08 9.25 7.55
CA VAL A 177 -11.99 10.39 7.63
C VAL A 177 -12.94 10.26 8.83
N VAL A 178 -13.51 9.09 9.06
CA VAL A 178 -14.38 8.82 10.23
C VAL A 178 -13.61 9.03 11.53
N ILE A 179 -12.40 8.46 11.65
CA ILE A 179 -11.55 8.64 12.84
C ILE A 179 -11.19 10.11 13.05
N ALA A 180 -10.85 10.84 11.99
CA ALA A 180 -10.56 12.26 12.07
C ALA A 180 -11.79 13.05 12.56
N ALA A 181 -12.97 12.77 12.00
CA ALA A 181 -14.22 13.40 12.40
C ALA A 181 -14.54 13.15 13.89
N LEU A 182 -14.42 11.90 14.35
CA LEU A 182 -14.66 11.52 15.75
C LEU A 182 -13.68 12.18 16.73
N ARG A 183 -12.44 12.42 16.30
CA ARG A 183 -11.43 13.12 17.13
C ARG A 183 -11.58 14.65 17.10
N GLY A 184 -12.58 15.18 16.41
CA GLY A 184 -12.71 16.61 16.16
C GLY A 184 -11.56 17.18 15.31
N TRP A 185 -10.78 16.31 14.65
CA TRP A 185 -9.71 16.70 13.75
C TRP A 185 -10.33 17.21 12.47
N ARG A 186 -10.49 18.54 12.40
CA ARG A 186 -10.68 19.22 11.13
C ARG A 186 -9.38 19.03 10.35
N CYS A 187 -9.36 18.06 9.45
CA CYS A 187 -8.23 17.82 8.55
C CYS A 187 -7.76 19.19 8.03
N GLY A 188 -6.47 19.49 8.26
CA GLY A 188 -5.84 20.77 7.95
C GLY A 188 -5.80 21.12 6.46
N CYS A 189 -6.68 20.54 5.64
CA CYS A 189 -6.92 20.88 4.25
C CYS A 189 -7.34 22.35 4.05
N ARG A 190 -7.57 23.13 5.12
CA ARG A 190 -7.76 24.58 5.02
C ARG A 190 -6.60 25.30 4.32
N HIS A 191 -5.38 24.75 4.33
CA HIS A 191 -4.24 25.32 3.58
C HIS A 191 -4.14 24.91 2.10
N CYS A 192 -4.91 23.92 1.62
CA CYS A 192 -4.93 23.60 0.18
C CYS A 192 -5.90 24.46 -0.62
N GLY A 193 -6.69 25.33 0.04
CA GLY A 193 -7.55 26.33 -0.63
C GLY A 193 -6.92 27.71 -0.79
N GLU A 194 -5.77 27.99 -0.17
CA GLU A 194 -5.18 29.35 -0.15
C GLU A 194 -4.31 29.66 -1.37
N GLY A 195 -3.92 28.65 -2.15
CA GLY A 195 -3.44 28.82 -3.52
C GLY A 195 -4.51 29.30 -4.52
N CYS A 196 -5.79 29.35 -4.10
CA CYS A 196 -6.87 29.96 -4.89
C CYS A 196 -7.24 31.37 -4.38
N ARG A 197 -6.50 31.91 -3.39
CA ARG A 197 -6.79 33.22 -2.80
C ARG A 197 -5.57 34.16 -2.67
N SER A 198 -4.39 33.75 -3.13
CA SER A 198 -3.19 34.60 -3.21
C SER A 198 -3.10 35.45 -4.48
N ALA A 199 -4.14 35.46 -5.32
CA ALA A 199 -4.35 36.54 -6.30
C ALA A 199 -5.28 37.64 -5.73
N ARG A 200 -5.24 37.89 -4.40
CA ARG A 200 -5.52 39.25 -3.95
C ARG A 200 -4.25 40.04 -4.18
N PRO A 201 -4.21 40.96 -5.17
CA PRO A 201 -3.07 41.86 -5.29
C PRO A 201 -2.85 42.50 -3.93
N GLU A 202 -1.58 42.54 -3.48
CA GLU A 202 -1.21 43.46 -2.41
C GLU A 202 -1.86 44.81 -2.74
N PRO A 203 -2.70 45.38 -1.84
CA PRO A 203 -3.04 46.78 -1.98
C PRO A 203 -1.70 47.51 -1.87
N LYS A 204 -1.17 47.96 -3.02
CA LYS A 204 0.00 48.82 -3.10
C LYS A 204 -0.20 49.89 -2.05
N THR A 205 0.60 49.82 -1.00
CA THR A 205 0.66 50.82 0.04
C THR A 205 0.94 52.13 -0.65
N LEU A 206 -0.07 52.99 -0.72
CA LEU A 206 0.09 54.37 -1.14
C LEU A 206 1.18 54.97 -0.23
N PRO A 207 2.25 55.56 -0.78
CA PRO A 207 3.30 56.17 0.01
C PRO A 207 2.68 57.31 0.83
N SER A 208 2.53 57.04 2.12
CA SER A 208 2.13 58.04 3.10
C SER A 208 3.37 58.83 3.54
N ARG A 209 3.21 60.17 3.59
CA ARG A 209 4.12 61.21 4.13
C ARG A 209 5.06 61.91 3.14
N VAL A 210 4.50 62.91 2.45
CA VAL A 210 5.12 64.24 2.40
C VAL A 210 4.47 65.09 3.50
N ARG A 211 5.06 65.06 4.71
CA ARG A 211 4.65 65.93 5.81
C ARG A 211 5.46 67.22 5.69
N ARG A 212 4.80 68.29 5.23
CA ARG A 212 5.31 69.67 5.24
C ARG A 212 5.92 69.99 6.62
N ARG A 213 7.23 70.26 6.68
CA ARG A 213 7.82 71.27 7.58
C ARG A 213 8.02 72.48 6.67
N GLY A 214 7.45 73.64 6.92
CA GLY A 214 7.50 74.37 8.18
C GLY A 214 8.31 75.63 7.85
N ILE A 215 7.57 76.70 7.56
CA ILE A 215 8.08 78.06 7.34
C ILE A 215 8.81 78.48 8.62
N VAL A 216 10.05 78.92 8.48
CA VAL A 216 10.73 79.76 9.47
C VAL A 216 11.11 81.04 8.74
N GLU A 217 10.84 82.13 9.43
CA GLU A 217 10.76 83.55 9.07
C GLU A 217 11.91 84.10 8.21
#